data_AF-A0A7W1RI51-F1
#
_entry.id   AF-A0A7W1RI51-F1
#
_cell.length_a   1.000
_cell.length_b   1.000
_cell.length_c   1.000
_cell.angle_alpha   90.00
_cell.angle_beta   90.00
_cell.angle_gamma   90.00
#
_symmetry.space_group_name_H-M   'P 1'
#
loop_
_entity.id
_entity.type
_entity.pdbx_description
1 polymer ?
#
loop_
_entity_poly.entity_id
_entity_poly.type
_entity_poly.pdbx_seq_one_letter_code
_entity_poly.pdbx_strand_id
1 'polypeptide(L)' 'MSEGRKFPGQPVLSQILDVIPSAIINSANRKHKANRYYKRLPLRIHLVSLLYGVFSYCNGLRELCEGLLACEGKLT' A
#
# COMPACT_ATOMS: atom_id res chain seq x y z
N MET A 1 21.34 -19.50 -1.01
CA MET A 1 20.83 -19.38 0.37
C MET A 1 20.84 -17.91 0.73
N SER A 2 19.74 -17.19 0.52
CA SER A 2 19.68 -15.77 0.85
C SER A 2 19.35 -15.62 2.33
N GLU A 3 20.36 -15.26 3.13
CA GLU A 3 20.23 -14.76 4.49
C GLU A 3 19.01 -13.81 4.57
N GLY A 4 17.96 -14.28 5.23
CA GLY A 4 16.72 -13.53 5.36
C GLY A 4 17.01 -12.27 6.16
N ARG A 5 16.99 -11.11 5.49
CA ARG A 5 16.91 -9.79 6.14
C ARG A 5 15.59 -9.72 6.92
N LYS A 6 15.57 -10.34 8.10
CA LYS A 6 14.51 -10.20 9.09
C LYS A 6 14.70 -8.81 9.70
N PHE A 7 14.04 -7.82 9.12
CA PHE A 7 13.90 -6.53 9.76
C PHE A 7 13.07 -6.76 11.04
N PRO A 8 13.62 -6.60 12.25
CA PRO A 8 12.85 -6.77 13.46
C PRO A 8 11.84 -5.61 13.58
N GLY A 9 10.56 -5.93 13.73
CA GLY A 9 9.47 -4.97 13.94
C GLY A 9 8.53 -4.74 12.75
N GLN A 10 7.40 -4.10 13.02
CA GLN A 10 6.45 -3.66 11.99
C GLN A 10 7.12 -2.60 11.10
N PRO A 11 7.05 -2.69 9.76
CA PRO A 11 7.66 -1.70 8.88
C PRO A 11 7.15 -0.30 9.19
N VAL A 12 8.03 0.71 9.20
CA VAL A 12 7.67 2.13 9.41
C VAL A 12 6.55 2.55 8.46
N LEU A 13 6.57 2.07 7.22
CA LEU A 13 5.50 2.34 6.26
C LEU A 13 4.14 1.80 6.72
N SER A 14 4.08 0.61 7.32
CA SER A 14 2.81 0.08 7.84
C SER A 14 2.29 0.96 8.97
N GLN A 15 3.16 1.41 9.88
CA GLN A 15 2.77 2.31 10.97
C GLN A 15 2.21 3.63 10.44
N ILE A 16 2.82 4.21 9.39
CA ILE A 16 2.33 5.42 8.73
C ILE A 16 0.95 5.17 8.08
N LEU A 17 0.77 4.03 7.41
CA LEU A 17 -0.49 3.67 6.79
C LEU A 17 -1.61 3.46 7.83
N ASP A 18 -1.28 2.96 9.03
CA ASP A 18 -2.22 2.75 10.13
C ASP A 18 -2.74 4.06 10.74
N VAL A 19 -2.04 5.18 10.53
CA VAL A 19 -2.52 6.51 10.94
C VAL A 19 -3.78 6.91 10.15
N ILE A 20 -3.99 6.35 8.94
CA ILE A 20 -5.13 6.70 8.09
C ILE A 20 -6.39 5.95 8.59
N PRO A 21 -7.40 6.65 9.14
CA PRO A 21 -8.58 5.98 9.66
C PRO A 21 -9.37 5.32 8.52
N SER A 22 -9.69 4.04 8.68
CA SER A 22 -10.52 3.28 7.73
C SER A 22 -11.87 3.94 7.44
N ALA A 23 -12.41 4.71 8.40
CA ALA A 23 -13.65 5.47 8.22
C ALA A 23 -13.56 6.50 7.09
N ILE A 24 -12.42 7.19 6.94
CA ILE A 24 -12.20 8.18 5.89
C ILE A 24 -12.14 7.50 4.52
N ILE A 25 -11.40 6.39 4.42
CA ILE A 25 -11.30 5.59 3.19
C ILE A 25 -12.68 5.08 2.76
N ASN A 26 -13.47 4.55 3.71
CA ASN A 26 -14.81 4.06 3.44
C ASN A 26 -15.79 5.18 3.04
N SER A 27 -15.68 6.35 3.66
CA SER A 27 -16.48 7.53 3.30
C SER A 27 -16.16 7.99 1.88
N ALA A 28 -14.87 8.12 1.54
CA ALA A 28 -14.42 8.50 0.20
C ALA A 28 -14.85 7.46 -0.85
N ASN A 29 -14.72 6.17 -0.56
CA ASN A 29 -15.17 5.10 -1.43
C ASN A 29 -16.65 5.21 -1.78
N ARG A 30 -17.51 5.46 -0.77
CA ARG A 30 -18.96 5.61 -0.98
C ARG A 30 -19.30 6.89 -1.75
N LYS A 31 -18.68 8.02 -1.37
CA LYS A 31 -18.90 9.32 -2.02
C LYS A 31 -18.57 9.30 -3.50
N HIS A 32 -17.43 8.70 -3.86
CA HIS A 32 -16.92 8.69 -5.23
C HIS A 32 -17.23 7.39 -5.99
N LYS A 33 -17.89 6.42 -5.35
CA LYS A 33 -18.16 5.09 -5.92
C LYS A 33 -16.88 4.42 -6.47
N ALA A 34 -15.75 4.61 -5.78
CA ALA A 34 -14.42 4.21 -6.27
C ALA A 34 -14.33 2.70 -6.54
N ASN A 35 -15.02 1.89 -5.74
CA ASN A 35 -15.11 0.44 -5.91
C ASN A 35 -16.35 -0.03 -6.69
N ARG A 36 -16.98 0.78 -7.54
CA ARG A 36 -18.16 0.32 -8.32
C ARG A 36 -17.79 -0.55 -9.52
N TYR A 37 -16.69 -0.23 -10.20
CA TYR A 37 -16.26 -0.91 -11.44
C TYR A 37 -14.80 -1.38 -11.36
N TYR A 38 -14.22 -1.47 -10.17
CA TYR A 38 -12.87 -2.01 -9.99
C TYR A 38 -12.86 -3.50 -10.32
N LYS A 39 -11.83 -3.96 -11.06
CA LYS A 39 -11.67 -5.40 -11.37
C LYS A 39 -10.74 -6.11 -10.40
N ARG A 40 -9.57 -5.52 -10.11
CA ARG A 40 -8.50 -6.17 -9.33
C ARG A 40 -7.79 -5.24 -8.34
N LEU A 41 -8.09 -3.94 -8.38
CA LEU A 41 -7.41 -2.93 -7.56
C LEU A 41 -8.43 -2.05 -6.81
N PRO A 42 -8.93 -2.51 -5.64
CA PRO A 42 -9.83 -1.73 -4.80
C PRO A 42 -9.13 -0.48 -4.25
N LEU A 43 -9.92 0.53 -3.88
CA LEU A 43 -9.44 1.85 -3.42
C LEU A 43 -8.35 1.77 -2.35
N ARG A 44 -8.51 0.90 -1.34
CA ARG A 44 -7.52 0.77 -0.26
C ARG A 44 -6.15 0.32 -0.80
N ILE A 45 -6.15 -0.67 -1.69
CA ILE A 45 -4.90 -1.16 -2.30
C ILE A 45 -4.32 -0.08 -3.21
N HIS A 46 -5.14 0.58 -4.02
CA HIS A 46 -4.69 1.69 -4.86
C HIS A 46 -4.06 2.84 -4.05
N LEU A 47 -4.68 3.22 -2.93
CA LEU A 47 -4.15 4.24 -2.02
C LEU A 47 -2.80 3.83 -1.43
N VAL A 48 -2.68 2.60 -0.92
CA VAL A 48 -1.42 2.08 -0.38
C VAL A 48 -0.33 2.06 -1.45
N SER A 49 -0.63 1.63 -2.68
CA SER A 49 0.32 1.62 -3.79
C SER A 49 0.82 3.03 -4.14
N LEU A 50 -0.09 4.02 -4.20
CA LEU A 50 0.28 5.41 -4.49
C LEU A 50 1.14 6.01 -3.37
N LEU A 51 0.77 5.80 -2.11
CA LEU A 51 1.54 6.28 -0.97
C LEU A 51 2.93 5.61 -0.91
N TYR A 52 3.01 4.31 -1.17
CA TYR A 52 4.27 3.60 -1.30
C TYR A 52 5.17 4.26 -2.35
N GLY A 53 4.61 4.54 -3.54
CA GLY A 53 5.35 5.15 -4.65
C GLY A 53 5.89 6.53 -4.30
N VAL A 54 5.07 7.38 -3.65
CA VAL A 54 5.49 8.73 -3.22
C VAL A 54 6.56 8.66 -2.13
N PHE A 55 6.36 7.85 -1.09
CA PHE A 55 7.32 7.76 0.02
C PHE A 55 8.64 7.09 -0.37
N SER A 56 8.60 6.19 -1.35
CA SER A 56 9.78 5.47 -1.84
C SER A 56 10.41 6.13 -3.07
N TYR A 57 9.88 7.28 -3.52
CA TYR A 57 10.31 7.99 -4.73
C TYR A 57 10.39 7.10 -5.98
N CYS A 58 9.41 6.20 -6.15
CA CYS A 58 9.34 5.34 -7.33
C CYS A 58 8.99 6.17 -8.57
N ASN A 59 9.82 6.05 -9.61
CA ASN A 59 9.61 6.77 -10.88
C ASN A 59 8.97 5.88 -11.96
N GLY A 60 8.89 4.57 -11.72
CA GLY A 60 8.31 3.61 -12.65
C GLY A 60 7.40 2.60 -11.98
N LEU A 61 6.45 2.07 -12.76
CA LEU A 61 5.56 1.00 -12.32
C LEU A 61 6.34 -0.25 -11.90
N ARG A 62 7.46 -0.54 -12.57
CA ARG A 62 8.31 -1.69 -12.24
C ARG A 62 8.91 -1.58 -10.84
N GLU A 63 9.48 -0.43 -10.50
CA GLU A 63 10.05 -0.16 -9.17
C GLU A 63 8.97 -0.25 -8.09
N LEU A 64 7.80 0.31 -8.36
CA LEU A 64 6.66 0.24 -7.45
C LEU A 64 6.20 -1.21 -7.24
N CYS A 65 6.07 -2.01 -8.30
CA CYS A 65 5.66 -3.41 -8.20
C CYS A 65 6.70 -4.28 -7.50
N GLU A 66 7.98 -4.16 -7.84
CA GLU A 66 9.08 -4.90 -7.19
C GLU A 66 9.19 -4.51 -5.71
N GLY A 67 9.06 -3.23 -5.40
CA GLY A 67 9.05 -2.70 -4.05
C GLY A 67 7.88 -3.20 -3.20
N LEU A 68 6.65 -3.18 -3.75
CA LEU A 68 5.47 -3.72 -3.10
C LEU A 68 5.56 -5.24 -2.90
N LEU A 69 6.14 -5.97 -3.85
CA LEU A 69 6.38 -7.41 -3.73
C LEU A 69 7.38 -7.73 -2.61
N ALA A 70 8.43 -6.92 -2.44
CA ALA A 70 9.37 -7.05 -1.33
C ALA A 70 8.71 -6.80 0.05
N CYS A 71 7.61 -6.06 0.05
CA CYS A 71 6.79 -5.75 1.22
C CYS A 71 5.57 -6.69 1.39
N GLU A 72 5.45 -7.74 0.57
CA GLU A 72 4.38 -8.73 0.66
C GLU A 72 4.32 -9.35 2.06
N GLY A 73 3.11 -9.43 2.63
CA GLY A 73 2.86 -9.95 3.98
C GLY A 73 3.34 -9.04 5.12
N LYS A 74 3.81 -7.83 4.83
CA LYS A 74 4.31 -6.87 5.84
C LYS A 74 3.54 -5.54 5.88
N LEU A 75 2.70 -5.27 4.88
CA LEU A 75 1.86 -4.07 4.77
C LEU A 75 0.41 -4.41 5.08
N THR A 76 0.14 -4.80 6.32
CA THR A 76 -1.21 -5.07 6.84
C THR A 76 -1.25 -4.88 8.33
#